data_AF-G5AKD8-F1
#
_entry.id   AF-G5AKD8-F1
#
_cell.length_a   1.000
_cell.length_b   1.000
_cell.length_c   1.000
_cell.angle_alpha   90.00
_cell.angle_beta   90.00
_cell.angle_gamma   90.00
#
_symmetry.space_group_name_H-M   'P 1'
#
loop_
_entity.id
_entity.type
_entity.pdbx_description
1 polymer ?
#
loop_
_entity_poly.entity_id
_entity_poly.type
_entity_poly.pdbx_seq_one_letter_code
_entity_poly.pdbx_strand_id
1 'polypeptide(L)'
;MVIKLAKEIPPPSEEIKTGEDEDEEDNDALLKENESPGVWRDKPVTGEQIEIFANKLSEQWKILAPHLEMKDSESWQIKCDSEDMKMRARQLLVTWQDQEGIHVTPNNLINSLNKWGLSDLTESLTNDNETNS
;
A
#
# COMPACT_ATOMS: atom_id res chain seq x y z
N MET A 1 -18.52 54.49 9.55
CA MET A 1 -18.23 53.07 9.86
C MET A 1 -17.98 52.39 8.53
N VAL A 2 -16.71 52.20 8.16
CA VAL A 2 -16.30 51.70 6.84
C VAL A 2 -15.52 50.41 7.06
N ILE A 3 -15.99 49.31 6.50
CA ILE A 3 -15.35 48.01 6.60
C ILE A 3 -14.69 47.76 5.25
N LYS A 4 -13.38 48.01 5.18
CA LYS A 4 -12.56 47.67 4.02
C LYS A 4 -12.07 46.23 4.20
N LEU A 5 -12.53 45.35 3.33
CA LEU A 5 -12.00 43.99 3.14
C LEU A 5 -10.68 44.12 2.38
N ALA A 6 -9.55 43.98 3.09
CA ALA A 6 -8.22 43.92 2.48
C ALA A 6 -7.79 42.46 2.33
N LYS A 7 -7.83 42.03 1.08
CA LYS A 7 -7.01 40.95 0.52
C LYS A 7 -5.56 41.44 0.47
N GLU A 8 -4.61 40.79 1.12
CA GLU A 8 -3.23 40.67 0.62
C GLU A 8 -2.40 39.64 1.41
N ILE A 9 -1.61 38.89 0.65
CA ILE A 9 -0.70 37.79 0.97
C ILE A 9 0.51 38.31 1.78
N PRO A 10 1.01 37.62 2.82
CA PRO A 10 2.33 37.94 3.36
C PRO A 10 3.44 37.41 2.42
N PRO A 11 4.45 38.24 2.06
CA PRO A 11 5.56 37.85 1.19
C PRO A 11 6.61 36.97 1.91
N PRO A 12 7.50 36.29 1.16
CA PRO A 12 8.58 35.44 1.69
C PRO A 12 9.92 36.19 1.87
N SER A 13 10.85 35.54 2.58
CA SER A 13 12.30 35.84 2.74
C SER A 13 12.65 36.95 3.74
N GLU A 14 13.73 36.93 4.52
CA GLU A 14 14.89 36.03 4.70
C GLU A 14 15.55 36.52 6.01
N GLU A 15 15.91 35.63 6.95
CA GLU A 15 16.99 35.92 7.89
C GLU A 15 17.85 34.65 8.07
N ILE A 16 19.07 34.74 7.56
CA ILE A 16 20.20 33.85 7.82
C ILE A 16 20.55 33.89 9.32
N LYS A 17 20.57 32.74 10.00
CA LYS A 17 21.06 32.63 11.36
C LYS A 17 22.18 31.59 11.43
N THR A 18 23.38 32.14 11.54
CA THR A 18 24.48 31.68 12.40
C THR A 18 24.80 30.19 12.34
N GLY A 19 25.91 29.88 11.67
CA GLY A 19 26.65 28.67 11.96
C GLY A 19 27.02 28.64 13.43
N GLU A 20 26.68 27.54 14.09
CA GLU A 20 27.43 27.03 15.22
C GLU A 20 27.74 25.57 14.89
N ASP A 21 29.00 25.29 15.13
CA ASP A 21 29.78 24.08 14.94
C ASP A 21 29.37 23.04 15.99
N GLU A 22 29.95 21.83 15.88
CA GLU A 22 30.01 20.79 16.92
C GLU A 22 28.66 20.03 17.14
N ASP A 23 28.54 18.71 16.99
CA ASP A 23 29.41 17.66 17.49
C ASP A 23 29.30 16.38 16.66
N GLU A 24 30.40 15.64 16.67
CA GLU A 24 30.51 14.25 16.28
C GLU A 24 29.59 13.38 17.14
N GLU A 25 28.57 12.76 16.56
CA GLU A 25 28.09 11.48 17.07
C GLU A 25 28.00 10.50 15.91
N ASP A 26 28.99 9.62 15.90
CA ASP A 26 28.99 8.25 15.43
C ASP A 26 27.59 7.63 15.53
N ASN A 27 26.75 7.86 14.52
CA ASN A 27 25.58 7.03 14.30
C ASN A 27 25.97 5.91 13.36
N ASP A 28 26.78 5.01 13.90
CA ASP A 28 26.82 3.60 13.52
C ASP A 28 25.43 3.00 13.77
N ALA A 29 24.46 3.38 12.94
CA ALA A 29 23.25 2.64 12.70
C ALA A 29 23.21 2.25 11.22
N LEU A 30 24.31 1.63 10.78
CA LEU A 30 24.23 0.47 9.90
C LEU A 30 23.52 -0.68 10.65
N LEU A 31 22.29 -0.43 11.11
CA LEU A 31 21.32 -1.49 11.26
C LEU A 31 20.91 -1.88 9.84
N LYS A 32 21.83 -2.64 9.24
CA LYS A 32 21.54 -3.77 8.38
C LYS A 32 20.10 -4.18 8.65
N GLU A 33 19.22 -3.76 7.75
CA GLU A 33 17.86 -4.24 7.66
C GLU A 33 17.96 -5.70 7.21
N ASN A 34 18.45 -6.55 8.12
CA ASN A 34 18.29 -7.98 8.07
C ASN A 34 16.83 -8.21 8.47
N GLU A 35 15.90 -7.76 7.62
CA GLU A 35 14.48 -7.96 7.85
C GLU A 35 14.22 -9.45 7.66
N SER A 36 14.30 -10.17 8.77
CA SER A 36 13.96 -11.58 8.88
C SER A 36 12.68 -11.84 8.09
N PRO A 37 12.62 -12.85 7.20
CA PRO A 37 11.48 -13.10 6.30
C PRO A 37 10.15 -13.36 7.02
N GLY A 38 10.15 -13.44 8.36
CA GLY A 38 8.94 -13.48 9.19
C GLY A 38 8.32 -12.11 9.51
N VAL A 39 9.10 -11.02 9.53
CA VAL A 39 8.60 -9.69 9.97
C VAL A 39 7.70 -9.02 8.92
N TRP A 40 7.88 -9.34 7.64
CA TRP A 40 7.15 -8.74 6.51
C TRP A 40 5.67 -9.16 6.49
N ARG A 41 5.32 -10.28 7.14
CA ARG A 41 3.97 -10.85 7.13
C ARG A 41 3.01 -10.22 8.13
N ASP A 42 3.54 -9.50 9.12
CA ASP A 42 2.77 -8.76 10.13
C ASP A 42 2.66 -7.26 9.81
N LYS A 43 3.44 -6.75 8.85
CA LYS A 43 3.27 -5.40 8.31
C LYS A 43 2.06 -5.34 7.38
N PRO A 44 1.38 -4.16 7.27
CA PRO A 44 0.40 -3.95 6.22
C PRO A 44 1.07 -4.10 4.85
N VAL A 45 0.31 -4.63 3.90
CA VAL A 45 0.73 -4.81 2.50
C VAL A 45 1.28 -3.50 1.94
N THR A 46 2.50 -3.50 1.43
CA THR A 46 3.09 -2.31 0.81
C THR A 46 2.67 -2.17 -0.66
N GLY A 47 2.78 -0.97 -1.23
CA GLY A 47 2.39 -0.74 -2.63
C GLY A 47 3.09 -1.66 -3.64
N GLU A 48 4.34 -2.04 -3.37
CA GLU A 48 5.08 -3.01 -4.19
C GLU A 48 4.48 -4.42 -4.08
N GLN A 49 4.13 -4.86 -2.86
CA GLN A 49 3.43 -6.11 -2.67
C GLN A 49 2.07 -6.10 -3.37
N ILE A 50 1.29 -5.01 -3.26
CA ILE A 50 0.03 -4.85 -4.00
C ILE A 50 0.24 -5.09 -5.48
N GLU A 51 1.32 -4.56 -6.05
CA GLU A 51 1.59 -4.76 -7.47
C GLU A 51 1.91 -6.22 -7.79
N ILE A 52 2.71 -6.91 -6.98
CA ILE A 52 2.98 -8.35 -7.13
C ILE A 52 1.67 -9.16 -7.03
N PHE A 53 0.86 -8.88 -6.01
CA PHE A 53 -0.46 -9.48 -5.84
C PHE A 53 -1.35 -9.20 -7.05
N ALA A 54 -1.42 -7.97 -7.54
CA ALA A 54 -2.23 -7.58 -8.68
C ALA A 54 -1.79 -8.25 -9.99
N ASN A 55 -0.47 -8.42 -10.19
CA ASN A 55 0.08 -9.15 -11.32
C ASN A 55 -0.36 -10.60 -11.31
N LYS A 56 -0.20 -11.29 -10.17
CA LYS A 56 -0.62 -12.69 -10.01
C LYS A 56 -2.13 -12.81 -10.11
N LEU A 57 -2.83 -11.90 -9.45
CA LEU A 57 -4.28 -11.94 -9.32
C LEU A 57 -4.96 -11.70 -10.65
N SER A 58 -4.52 -10.69 -11.40
CA SER A 58 -5.07 -10.31 -12.71
C SER A 58 -6.58 -10.59 -12.75
N GLU A 59 -7.07 -11.49 -13.60
CA GLU A 59 -8.49 -11.81 -13.81
C GLU A 59 -9.26 -12.36 -12.59
N GLN A 60 -8.56 -12.94 -11.61
CA GLN A 60 -9.14 -13.49 -10.37
C GLN A 60 -9.71 -12.40 -9.46
N TRP A 61 -9.43 -11.11 -9.73
CA TRP A 61 -10.02 -9.97 -9.04
C TRP A 61 -11.57 -10.00 -9.07
N LYS A 62 -12.17 -10.56 -10.12
CA LYS A 62 -13.64 -10.66 -10.27
C LYS A 62 -14.27 -11.64 -9.29
N ILE A 63 -13.52 -12.68 -8.92
CA ILE A 63 -13.94 -13.69 -7.94
C ILE A 63 -13.75 -13.12 -6.54
N LEU A 64 -12.70 -12.33 -6.35
CA LEU A 64 -12.40 -11.66 -5.09
C LEU A 64 -13.35 -10.53 -4.72
N ALA A 65 -13.73 -9.69 -5.68
CA ALA A 65 -14.59 -8.54 -5.42
C ALA A 65 -15.84 -8.84 -4.55
N PRO A 66 -16.63 -9.91 -4.82
CA PRO A 66 -17.77 -10.25 -3.96
C PRO A 66 -17.38 -10.84 -2.60
N HIS A 67 -16.16 -11.35 -2.46
CA HIS A 67 -15.66 -11.97 -1.24
C HIS A 67 -15.02 -10.99 -0.26
N LEU A 68 -14.53 -9.85 -0.74
CA LEU A 68 -13.92 -8.78 0.07
C LEU A 68 -14.97 -7.90 0.79
N GLU A 69 -16.24 -8.30 0.76
CA GLU A 69 -17.38 -7.53 1.31
C GLU A 69 -17.40 -6.07 0.83
N MET A 70 -16.86 -5.82 -0.37
CA MET A 70 -16.85 -4.50 -0.99
C MET A 70 -18.26 -4.16 -1.48
N LYS A 71 -18.62 -2.88 -1.39
CA LYS A 71 -19.90 -2.41 -1.92
C LYS A 71 -19.95 -2.68 -3.42
N ASP A 72 -21.12 -3.08 -3.94
CA ASP A 72 -21.33 -3.25 -5.37
C ASP A 72 -20.89 -2.01 -6.16
N SER A 73 -21.16 -0.81 -5.67
CA SER A 73 -20.74 0.44 -6.31
C SER A 73 -19.23 0.51 -6.55
N GLU A 74 -18.41 -0.02 -5.63
CA GLU A 74 -16.95 0.00 -5.74
C GLU A 74 -16.45 -1.03 -6.75
N SER A 75 -17.01 -2.25 -6.71
CA SER A 75 -16.65 -3.29 -7.69
C SER A 75 -17.06 -2.91 -9.12
N TRP A 76 -18.20 -2.23 -9.28
CA TRP A 76 -18.62 -1.63 -10.55
C TRP A 76 -17.72 -0.47 -10.97
N GLN A 77 -17.30 0.39 -10.05
CA GLN A 77 -16.40 1.50 -10.35
C GLN A 77 -15.03 0.99 -10.81
N ILE A 78 -14.41 0.05 -10.10
CA ILE A 78 -13.15 -0.60 -10.49
C ILE A 78 -13.27 -1.24 -11.89
N LYS A 79 -14.43 -1.85 -12.17
CA LYS A 79 -14.69 -2.39 -13.51
C LYS A 79 -14.78 -1.31 -14.59
N CYS A 80 -15.32 -0.14 -14.27
CA CYS A 80 -15.53 0.95 -15.21
C CYS A 80 -14.30 1.85 -15.39
N ASP A 81 -13.44 1.96 -14.37
CA ASP A 81 -12.26 2.84 -14.34
C ASP A 81 -11.13 2.35 -15.26
N SER A 82 -11.00 1.03 -15.42
CA SER A 82 -9.95 0.43 -16.23
C SER A 82 -10.46 -0.82 -16.93
N GLU A 83 -9.96 -1.14 -18.12
CA GLU A 83 -10.19 -2.44 -18.78
C GLU A 83 -9.12 -3.48 -18.45
N ASP A 84 -7.93 -3.03 -18.03
CA ASP A 84 -6.79 -3.87 -17.69
C ASP A 84 -7.07 -4.69 -16.43
N MET A 85 -7.04 -6.01 -16.56
CA MET A 85 -7.34 -6.92 -15.45
C MET A 85 -6.35 -6.75 -14.29
N LYS A 86 -5.07 -6.47 -14.59
CA LYS A 86 -4.05 -6.13 -13.59
C LYS A 86 -4.37 -4.81 -12.87
N MET A 87 -4.77 -3.76 -13.60
CA MET A 87 -5.12 -2.47 -12.99
C MET A 87 -6.34 -2.60 -12.08
N ARG A 88 -7.35 -3.38 -12.51
CA ARG A 88 -8.53 -3.67 -11.68
C ARG A 88 -8.17 -4.45 -10.42
N ALA A 89 -7.31 -5.47 -10.53
CA ALA A 89 -6.79 -6.20 -9.39
C ALA A 89 -6.04 -5.28 -8.42
N ARG A 90 -5.21 -4.37 -8.93
CA ARG A 90 -4.49 -3.38 -8.13
C ARG A 90 -5.44 -2.43 -7.41
N GLN A 91 -6.41 -1.84 -8.12
CA GLN A 91 -7.40 -0.96 -7.51
C GLN A 91 -8.21 -1.70 -6.43
N LEU A 92 -8.63 -2.94 -6.69
CA LEU A 92 -9.33 -3.76 -5.71
C LEU A 92 -8.52 -3.92 -4.41
N LEU A 93 -7.25 -4.27 -4.53
CA LEU A 93 -6.36 -4.45 -3.39
C LEU A 93 -6.07 -3.15 -2.64
N VAL A 94 -5.94 -2.02 -3.33
CA VAL A 94 -5.76 -0.70 -2.71
C VAL A 94 -7.02 -0.27 -1.96
N THR A 95 -8.20 -0.42 -2.57
CA THR A 95 -9.47 -0.07 -1.93
C THR A 95 -9.75 -0.97 -0.73
N TRP A 96 -9.42 -2.26 -0.83
CA TRP A 96 -9.53 -3.18 0.29
C TRP A 96 -8.55 -2.83 1.42
N GLN A 97 -7.31 -2.44 1.07
CA GLN A 97 -6.36 -1.87 2.03
C GLN A 97 -6.91 -0.62 2.71
N ASP A 98 -7.58 0.27 1.98
CA ASP A 98 -8.18 1.47 2.58
C ASP A 98 -9.34 1.11 3.54
N GLN A 99 -10.11 0.07 3.20
CA GLN A 99 -11.24 -0.41 3.99
C GLN A 99 -10.84 -1.13 5.28
N GLU A 100 -9.87 -2.05 5.21
CA GLU A 100 -9.37 -2.82 6.37
C GLU A 100 -8.16 -2.19 7.06
N GLY A 101 -7.52 -1.19 6.43
CA GLY A 101 -6.41 -0.42 6.96
C GLY A 101 -5.19 -1.29 7.28
N ILE A 102 -4.70 -1.17 8.51
CA ILE A 102 -3.50 -1.90 9.00
C ILE A 102 -3.70 -3.42 9.10
N HIS A 103 -4.93 -3.92 8.97
CA HIS A 103 -5.24 -5.36 9.01
C HIS A 103 -5.02 -6.07 7.68
N VAL A 104 -4.84 -5.30 6.59
CA VAL A 104 -4.50 -5.84 5.28
C VAL A 104 -3.03 -6.22 5.26
N THR A 105 -2.71 -7.34 5.93
CA THR A 105 -1.39 -7.95 5.89
C THR A 105 -1.33 -9.00 4.78
N PRO A 106 -0.14 -9.31 4.25
CA PRO A 106 0.03 -10.34 3.22
C PRO A 106 -0.54 -11.68 3.69
N ASN A 107 -0.35 -11.98 4.97
CA ASN A 107 -0.82 -13.21 5.58
C ASN A 107 -2.35 -13.27 5.65
N ASN A 108 -3.03 -12.14 5.91
CA ASN A 108 -4.48 -12.08 5.91
C ASN A 108 -5.04 -12.20 4.49
N LEU A 109 -4.40 -11.59 3.49
CA LEU A 109 -4.76 -11.73 2.08
C LEU A 109 -4.59 -13.19 1.62
N ILE A 110 -3.44 -13.81 1.87
CA ILE A 110 -3.14 -15.23 1.61
C ILE A 110 -4.18 -16.15 2.27
N ASN A 111 -4.50 -15.91 3.54
CA ASN A 111 -5.49 -16.71 4.26
C ASN A 111 -6.89 -16.56 3.67
N SER A 112 -7.26 -15.34 3.27
CA SER A 112 -8.56 -15.06 2.64
C SER A 112 -8.65 -15.69 1.26
N LEU A 113 -7.60 -15.57 0.43
CA LEU A 113 -7.48 -16.25 -0.86
C LEU A 113 -7.64 -17.77 -0.73
N ASN A 114 -6.98 -18.39 0.26
CA ASN A 114 -7.16 -19.82 0.55
C ASN A 114 -8.60 -20.16 0.94
N LYS A 115 -9.25 -19.33 1.77
CA LYS A 115 -10.66 -19.53 2.16
C LYS A 115 -11.62 -19.43 0.98
N TRP A 116 -11.33 -18.57 0.02
CA TRP A 116 -12.13 -18.38 -1.19
C TRP A 116 -11.84 -19.42 -2.28
N GLY A 117 -10.95 -20.39 -2.02
CA GLY A 117 -10.59 -21.44 -2.97
C GLY A 117 -9.57 -20.99 -4.03
N LEU A 118 -8.93 -19.84 -3.85
CA LEU A 118 -7.85 -19.32 -4.69
C LEU A 118 -6.47 -19.79 -4.17
N SER A 119 -6.39 -21.05 -3.75
CA SER A 119 -5.17 -21.64 -3.21
C SER A 119 -4.02 -21.66 -4.22
N ASP A 120 -4.32 -21.85 -5.52
CA ASP A 120 -3.36 -21.80 -6.63
C ASP A 120 -2.62 -20.45 -6.70
N LEU A 121 -3.38 -19.35 -6.58
CA LEU A 121 -2.83 -18.01 -6.50
C LEU A 121 -1.96 -17.84 -5.24
N THR A 122 -2.43 -18.40 -4.14
CA THR A 122 -1.77 -18.25 -2.85
C THR A 122 -0.44 -18.99 -2.83
N GLU A 123 -0.39 -20.21 -3.38
CA GLU A 123 0.82 -21.00 -3.57
C GLU A 123 1.81 -20.27 -4.48
N SER A 124 1.33 -19.71 -5.58
CA SER A 124 2.14 -18.87 -6.47
C SER A 124 2.74 -17.67 -5.74
N LEU A 125 2.01 -17.06 -4.81
CA LEU A 125 2.51 -15.92 -4.07
C LEU A 125 3.50 -16.31 -2.96
N THR A 126 3.24 -17.42 -2.25
CA THR A 126 4.16 -17.91 -1.19
C THR A 126 5.49 -18.39 -1.78
N ASN A 127 5.47 -18.99 -2.98
CA ASN A 127 6.68 -19.49 -3.63
C ASN A 127 7.62 -18.36 -4.06
N ASP A 128 7.11 -17.25 -4.60
CA ASP A 128 7.95 -16.09 -4.98
C ASP A 128 8.64 -15.41 -3.78
N ASN A 129 8.07 -15.54 -2.58
CA ASN A 129 8.68 -15.05 -1.35
C ASN A 129 9.83 -15.94 -0.83
N GLU A 130 9.85 -17.25 -1.19
CA GLU A 130 10.95 -18.16 -0.83
C GLU A 130 12.11 -18.13 -1.84
N THR A 131 11.88 -17.70 -3.08
CA THR A 131 12.91 -17.78 -4.15
C THR A 131 13.92 -16.62 -4.19
N ASN A 132 13.90 -15.71 -3.20
CA ASN A 132 14.90 -14.64 -3.07
C ASN A 132 15.87 -14.91 -1.89
N SER A 133 16.40 -16.14 -1.80
CA SER A 133 17.49 -16.54 -0.90
C SER A 133 18.74 -16.92 -1.69
#